data_AF-N1UUD4-F1
#
_entry.id   AF-N1UUD4-F1
#
_cell.length_a   1.000
_cell.length_b   1.000
_cell.length_c   1.000
_cell.angle_alpha   90.00
_cell.angle_beta   90.00
_cell.angle_gamma   90.00
#
_symmetry.space_group_name_H-M   'P 1'
#
loop_
_entity.id
_entity.type
_entity.pdbx_description
1 polymer ?
#
loop_
_entity_poly.entity_id
_entity_poly.type
_entity_poly.pdbx_seq_one_letter_code
_entity_poly.pdbx_strand_id
1 'polypeptide(L)'
;MGLAAILVFGAALLVYGINAYRGAARGWTLRGGYLGLGALYFGAAILLSQPVTWLLESGYSLPGILLGLVMTVCMVLLVLSFFWMPAFLKPRWLKDWEARGSDRTEFSPFRRDSTDKRTP
;
A
#
# COMPACT_ATOMS: atom_id res chain seq x y z
N MET A 1 -19.86 17.67 -6.86
CA MET A 1 -18.49 17.28 -7.27
C MET A 1 -17.70 16.48 -6.23
N GLY A 2 -18.11 16.42 -4.94
CA GLY A 2 -17.31 15.76 -3.89
C GLY A 2 -17.14 14.24 -4.02
N LEU A 3 -18.21 13.50 -4.28
CA LEU A 3 -18.19 12.03 -4.20
C LEU A 3 -17.36 11.37 -5.32
N ALA A 4 -17.53 11.82 -6.56
CA ALA A 4 -16.74 11.33 -7.69
C ALA A 4 -15.24 11.60 -7.51
N ALA A 5 -14.87 12.76 -6.97
CA ALA A 5 -13.47 13.09 -6.68
C ALA A 5 -12.88 12.17 -5.59
N ILE A 6 -13.65 11.87 -4.54
CA ILE A 6 -13.25 10.94 -3.47
C ILE A 6 -13.03 9.54 -4.04
N LEU A 7 -13.93 9.05 -4.89
CA LEU A 7 -13.80 7.73 -5.51
C LEU A 7 -12.59 7.65 -6.45
N VAL A 8 -12.36 8.66 -7.28
CA VAL A 8 -11.19 8.73 -8.16
C VAL A 8 -9.91 8.76 -7.35
N PHE A 9 -9.88 9.55 -6.27
CA PHE A 9 -8.74 9.61 -5.37
C PHE A 9 -8.48 8.27 -4.67
N GLY A 10 -9.52 7.61 -4.16
CA GLY A 10 -9.44 6.28 -3.55
C GLY A 10 -8.94 5.22 -4.54
N ALA A 11 -9.42 5.24 -5.78
CA ALA A 11 -8.98 4.35 -6.84
C ALA A 11 -7.51 4.59 -7.22
N ALA A 12 -7.09 5.85 -7.34
CA ALA A 12 -5.70 6.21 -7.63
C ALA A 12 -4.75 5.70 -6.53
N LEU A 13 -5.13 5.87 -5.25
CA LEU A 13 -4.39 5.36 -4.11
C LEU A 13 -4.32 3.83 -4.09
N LEU A 14 -5.43 3.15 -4.41
CA LEU A 14 -5.47 1.70 -4.50
C LEU A 14 -4.51 1.19 -5.58
N VAL A 15 -4.58 1.75 -6.79
CA VAL A 15 -3.71 1.38 -7.91
C VAL A 15 -2.23 1.63 -7.57
N TYR A 16 -1.94 2.79 -6.96
CA TYR A 16 -0.60 3.09 -6.48
C TYR A 16 -0.12 2.07 -5.44
N GLY A 17 -0.97 1.75 -4.46
CA GLY A 17 -0.69 0.75 -3.43
C GLY A 17 -0.49 -0.66 -3.99
N ILE A 18 -1.24 -1.05 -5.01
CA ILE A 18 -1.07 -2.34 -5.71
C ILE A 18 0.29 -2.37 -6.41
N ASN A 19 0.67 -1.27 -7.09
CA ASN A 19 1.97 -1.18 -7.75
C ASN A 19 3.14 -1.19 -6.76
N ALA A 20 2.97 -0.55 -5.59
CA ALA A 20 3.90 -0.66 -4.47
C ALA A 20 3.99 -2.10 -3.94
N TYR A 21 2.84 -2.77 -3.75
CA TYR A 21 2.77 -4.16 -3.28
C TYR A 21 3.44 -5.14 -4.25
N ARG A 22 3.27 -4.94 -5.56
CA ARG A 22 3.92 -5.74 -6.61
C ARG A 22 5.42 -5.44 -6.76
N GLY A 23 5.90 -4.35 -6.17
CA GLY A 23 7.29 -3.93 -6.27
C GLY A 23 7.64 -3.27 -7.61
N ALA A 24 6.66 -2.66 -8.29
CA ALA A 24 6.94 -1.77 -9.42
C ALA A 24 7.50 -0.40 -8.93
N ALA A 25 7.12 0.00 -7.71
CA ALA A 25 7.55 1.25 -7.08
C ALA A 25 8.45 1.02 -5.84
N ARG A 26 9.39 0.06 -5.90
CA ARG A 26 10.28 -0.31 -4.77
C ARG A 26 11.03 0.88 -4.20
N GLY A 27 11.65 1.70 -5.06
CA GLY A 27 12.45 2.86 -4.62
C GLY A 27 11.65 3.92 -3.85
N TRP A 28 10.38 4.12 -4.20
CA TRP A 28 9.48 5.04 -3.50
C TRP A 28 8.97 4.44 -2.19
N THR A 29 8.61 3.16 -2.21
CA THR A 29 8.09 2.43 -1.04
C THR A 29 9.15 2.28 0.05
N LEU A 30 10.43 2.14 -0.31
CA LEU A 30 11.53 2.01 0.64
C LEU A 30 12.07 3.36 1.14
N ARG A 31 11.95 4.44 0.34
CA ARG A 31 12.35 5.80 0.75
C ARG A 31 11.34 6.45 1.71
N GLY A 32 10.05 6.21 1.52
CA GLY A 32 8.99 6.84 2.31
C GLY A 32 8.62 6.10 3.60
N GLY A 33 9.29 5.00 3.95
CA GLY A 33 8.70 4.02 4.87
C GLY A 33 7.50 3.33 4.20
N TYR A 34 6.88 2.36 4.86
CA TYR A 34 5.84 1.51 4.28
C TYR A 34 4.54 2.25 3.84
N LEU A 35 4.57 3.59 3.69
CA LEU A 35 3.54 4.46 3.12
C LEU A 35 2.98 3.97 1.79
N GLY A 36 3.83 3.40 0.91
CA GLY A 36 3.35 2.82 -0.35
C GLY A 36 2.37 1.66 -0.12
N LEU A 37 2.58 0.90 0.96
CA LEU A 37 1.68 -0.18 1.38
C LEU A 37 0.48 0.38 2.16
N GLY A 38 0.68 1.45 2.95
CA GLY A 38 -0.41 2.18 3.59
C GLY A 38 -1.44 2.74 2.60
N ALA A 39 -0.97 3.31 1.49
CA ALA A 39 -1.83 3.86 0.43
C ALA A 39 -2.80 2.80 -0.13
N LEU A 40 -2.41 1.53 -0.18
CA LEU A 40 -3.29 0.42 -0.57
C LEU A 40 -4.50 0.32 0.37
N TYR A 41 -4.24 0.24 1.68
CA TYR A 41 -5.29 0.08 2.69
C TYR A 41 -6.17 1.33 2.80
N PHE A 42 -5.57 2.51 2.64
CA PHE A 42 -6.33 3.77 2.62
C PHE A 42 -7.25 3.87 1.41
N GLY A 43 -6.75 3.57 0.20
CA GLY A 43 -7.56 3.53 -1.01
C GLY A 43 -8.71 2.51 -0.90
N ALA A 44 -8.42 1.32 -0.36
CA ALA A 44 -9.44 0.30 -0.12
C ALA A 44 -10.51 0.77 0.86
N ALA A 45 -10.13 1.37 1.98
CA ALA A 45 -11.08 1.88 2.96
C ALA A 45 -11.96 3.03 2.42
N ILE A 46 -11.40 3.93 1.59
CA ILE A 46 -12.17 4.97 0.91
C ILE A 46 -13.21 4.34 -0.03
N LEU A 47 -12.81 3.36 -0.84
CA LEU A 47 -13.71 2.70 -1.78
C LEU A 47 -14.79 1.86 -1.06
N LEU A 48 -14.45 1.24 0.06
CA LEU A 48 -15.39 0.46 0.88
C LEU A 48 -16.35 1.35 1.69
N SER A 49 -16.01 2.61 1.96
CA SER A 49 -16.88 3.50 2.74
C SER A 49 -18.28 3.65 2.11
N GLN A 50 -18.38 3.71 0.78
CA GLN A 50 -19.64 3.94 0.06
C GLN A 50 -20.62 2.76 0.13
N PRO A 51 -20.24 1.51 -0.20
CA PRO A 51 -21.14 0.38 -0.04
C PRO A 51 -21.50 0.16 1.44
N VAL A 52 -20.58 0.44 2.37
CA VAL A 52 -20.84 0.34 3.82
C VAL A 52 -21.93 1.32 4.25
N THR A 53 -21.82 2.61 3.90
CA THR A 53 -22.84 3.61 4.27
C THR A 53 -24.19 3.27 3.66
N TRP A 54 -24.21 2.88 2.38
CA TRP A 54 -25.44 2.51 1.70
C TRP A 54 -26.12 1.28 2.34
N LEU A 55 -25.35 0.24 2.67
CA LEU A 55 -25.87 -0.96 3.33
C LEU A 55 -26.34 -0.70 4.76
N LEU A 56 -25.67 0.17 5.52
CA LEU A 56 -26.07 0.50 6.89
C LEU A 56 -27.32 1.40 6.92
N GLU A 57 -27.45 2.33 5.98
CA GLU A 57 -28.65 3.17 5.82
C GLU A 57 -29.88 2.35 5.41
N SER A 58 -29.68 1.26 4.66
CA SER A 58 -30.77 0.33 4.30
C SER A 58 -31.30 -0.51 5.48
N GLY A 59 -30.69 -0.38 6.66
CA GLY A 59 -30.96 -1.16 7.87
C GLY A 59 -29.80 -2.07 8.26
N TYR A 60 -29.84 -2.67 9.46
CA TYR A 60 -28.79 -3.58 9.94
C TYR A 60 -28.78 -4.89 9.16
N SER A 61 -28.16 -4.88 7.99
CA SER A 61 -27.92 -6.05 7.17
C SER A 61 -26.56 -6.66 7.54
N LEU A 62 -26.53 -7.99 7.72
CA LEU A 62 -25.29 -8.73 7.98
C LEU A 62 -24.14 -8.37 7.00
N PRO A 63 -24.39 -8.16 5.69
CA PRO A 63 -23.36 -7.71 4.76
C PRO A 63 -22.76 -6.33 5.09
N GLY A 64 -23.59 -5.37 5.53
CA GLY A 64 -23.13 -4.04 5.93
C GLY A 64 -22.19 -4.09 7.13
N ILE A 65 -22.52 -4.93 8.12
CA ILE A 65 -21.67 -5.15 9.31
C ILE A 65 -20.33 -5.80 8.92
N LEU A 66 -20.37 -6.84 8.08
CA LEU A 66 -19.15 -7.52 7.61
C LEU A 66 -18.24 -6.57 6.82
N LEU A 67 -18.80 -5.78 5.90
CA LEU A 67 -18.03 -4.78 5.16
C LEU A 67 -17.49 -3.67 6.06
N GLY A 68 -18.26 -3.24 7.07
CA GLY A 68 -17.80 -2.28 8.07
C GLY A 68 -16.63 -2.79 8.90
N LEU A 69 -16.63 -4.08 9.27
CA LEU A 69 -15.50 -4.73 9.92
C LEU A 69 -14.26 -4.77 9.01
N VAL A 70 -14.43 -5.11 7.73
CA VAL A 70 -13.33 -5.09 6.74
C VAL A 70 -12.75 -3.68 6.60
N MET A 71 -13.60 -2.65 6.49
CA MET A 71 -13.17 -1.26 6.43
C MET A 71 -12.37 -0.87 7.70
N THR A 72 -12.85 -1.29 8.87
CA THR A 72 -12.17 -1.05 10.15
C THR A 72 -10.80 -1.69 10.16
N VAL A 73 -10.69 -2.95 9.73
CA VAL A 73 -9.41 -3.66 9.59
C VAL A 73 -8.48 -2.91 8.63
N CYS A 74 -8.97 -2.43 7.48
CA CYS A 74 -8.16 -1.63 6.55
C CYS A 74 -7.63 -0.34 7.21
N MET A 75 -8.43 0.34 8.02
CA MET A 75 -8.00 1.54 8.76
C MET A 75 -6.94 1.23 9.82
N VAL A 76 -7.09 0.12 10.55
CA VAL A 76 -6.05 -0.34 11.49
C VAL A 76 -4.75 -0.67 10.75
N LEU A 77 -4.84 -1.36 9.61
CA LEU A 77 -3.67 -1.69 8.77
C LEU A 77 -3.00 -0.44 8.19
N LEU A 78 -3.77 0.58 7.83
CA LEU A 78 -3.25 1.89 7.43
C LEU A 78 -2.41 2.49 8.56
N VAL A 79 -2.96 2.61 9.77
CA VAL A 79 -2.22 3.18 10.91
C VAL A 79 -0.97 2.35 11.22
N LEU A 80 -1.09 1.03 11.24
CA LEU A 80 0.05 0.14 11.44
C LEU A 80 1.12 0.37 10.37
N SER A 81 0.75 0.56 9.10
CA SER A 81 1.72 0.78 8.02
C SER A 81 2.62 2.03 8.21
N PHE A 82 2.21 3.01 9.02
CA PHE A 82 3.06 4.16 9.37
C PHE A 82 4.14 3.80 10.38
N PHE A 83 3.82 2.94 11.36
CA PHE A 83 4.72 2.65 12.48
C PHE A 83 5.47 1.33 12.30
N TRP A 84 4.77 0.28 11.88
CA TRP A 84 5.29 -1.07 11.82
C TRP A 84 4.44 -2.00 10.95
N MET A 85 5.09 -2.74 10.04
CA MET A 85 4.39 -3.67 9.16
C MET A 85 4.61 -5.12 9.60
N PRO A 86 3.54 -5.88 9.94
CA PRO A 86 3.67 -7.26 10.36
C PRO A 86 4.29 -8.13 9.26
N ALA A 87 5.10 -9.12 9.64
CA ALA A 87 5.83 -9.97 8.71
C ALA A 87 4.92 -10.71 7.71
N PHE A 88 3.68 -11.01 8.05
CA PHE A 88 2.75 -11.67 7.13
C PHE A 88 2.19 -10.74 6.04
N LEU A 89 2.10 -9.43 6.29
CA LEU A 89 1.60 -8.42 5.34
C LEU A 89 2.68 -7.92 4.38
N LYS A 90 3.96 -8.13 4.72
CA LYS A 90 5.07 -7.75 3.84
C LYS A 90 5.00 -8.53 2.53
N PRO A 91 5.05 -7.85 1.36
CA PRO A 91 5.10 -8.53 0.08
C PRO A 91 6.38 -9.37 -0.05
N ARG A 92 6.34 -10.42 -0.87
CA ARG A 92 7.46 -11.36 -1.04
C ARG A 92 8.77 -10.66 -1.40
N TRP A 93 8.73 -9.72 -2.34
CA TRP A 93 9.91 -8.96 -2.77
C TRP A 93 10.57 -8.19 -1.63
N LEU A 94 9.79 -7.70 -0.66
CA LEU A 94 10.29 -6.94 0.48
C LEU A 94 10.98 -7.89 1.47
N LYS A 95 10.40 -9.07 1.70
CA LYS A 95 11.03 -10.12 2.51
C LYS A 95 12.36 -10.57 1.90
N ASP A 96 12.38 -10.76 0.59
CA ASP A 96 13.60 -11.16 -0.13
C ASP A 96 14.66 -10.06 -0.06
N TRP A 97 14.27 -8.79 -0.13
CA TRP A 97 15.19 -7.65 0.04
C TRP A 97 15.74 -7.53 1.47
N GLU A 98 14.88 -7.72 2.48
CA GLU A 98 15.29 -7.76 3.89
C GLU A 98 16.28 -8.91 4.15
N ALA A 99 16.01 -10.09 3.59
CA ALA A 99 16.87 -11.27 3.70
C ALA A 99 18.23 -11.08 3.00
N ARG A 100 18.32 -10.27 1.95
CA ARG A 100 19.57 -9.90 1.27
C ARG A 100 20.41 -8.85 2.01
N GLY A 101 19.97 -8.40 3.19
CA GLY A 101 20.71 -7.44 4.01
C GLY A 101 20.28 -5.97 3.84
N SER A 102 19.14 -5.72 3.20
CA SER A 102 18.53 -4.37 3.12
C SER A 102 19.46 -3.28 2.56
N ASP A 103 20.28 -3.59 1.55
CA ASP A 103 21.22 -2.62 0.98
C ASP A 103 20.45 -1.48 0.28
N ARG A 104 20.39 -0.32 0.93
CA ARG A 104 19.71 0.89 0.43
C ARG A 104 20.33 1.43 -0.85
N THR A 105 21.56 1.02 -1.20
CA THR A 105 22.24 1.48 -2.40
C THR A 105 21.71 0.85 -3.69
N GLU A 106 20.98 -0.27 -3.61
CA GLU A 106 20.34 -0.95 -4.75
C GLU A 106 19.29 -0.07 -5.46
N PHE A 107 18.67 0.86 -4.74
CA PHE A 107 17.63 1.75 -5.27
C PHE A 107 18.09 3.19 -5.47
N SER A 108 19.41 3.44 -5.41
CA SER A 108 19.96 4.75 -5.69
C SER A 108 20.00 4.96 -7.22
N PRO A 109 19.39 6.04 -7.75
CA PRO A 109 19.48 6.37 -9.19
C PRO A 109 20.91 6.73 -9.63
N PHE A 110 21.86 6.83 -8.69
CA PHE A 110 23.26 7.16 -8.93
C PHE A 110 24.19 5.94 -9.01
N ARG A 111 23.69 4.71 -8.82
CA ARG A 111 24.46 3.49 -9.09
C ARG A 111 24.46 3.21 -10.59
N ARG A 112 24.95 4.17 -11.39
CA ARG A 112 25.46 3.87 -12.73
C ARG A 112 26.73 3.06 -12.53
N ASP A 113 26.81 1.93 -13.24
CA ASP A 113 27.95 1.03 -13.31
C ASP A 113 29.29 1.78 -13.31
N SER A 114 29.93 1.88 -12.16
CA SER A 114 31.37 2.20 -12.07
C SER A 114 32.22 0.95 -12.31
N THR A 115 31.59 -0.20 -12.55
CA THR A 115 32.21 -1.51 -12.78
C THR A 115 32.63 -1.75 -14.22
N ASP A 116 32.28 -0.90 -15.18
CA ASP A 116 32.68 -1.05 -16.59
C ASP A 116 33.93 -0.21 -16.96
N LYS A 117 34.97 -0.29 -16.12
CA LYS A 117 36.31 0.26 -16.42
C LYS A 117 37.44 -0.66 -15.96
N ARG A 118 37.21 -1.97 -15.99
CA ARG A 118 38.27 -2.97 -15.85
C ARG A 118 38.17 -4.01 -16.94
N THR A 119 38.46 -3.61 -18.16
CA THR A 119 39.11 -4.52 -19.11
C THR A 119 40.40 -3.85 -19.60
N PRO A 120 41.51 -4.60 -19.64
CA PRO A 120 42.87 -4.09 -19.82
C PRO A 120 43.15 -3.57 -21.22
#